data_AF-A0AAQ1ST34-F1
#
_entry.id   AF-A0AAQ1ST34-F1
#
_cell.length_a   1.000
_cell.length_b   1.000
_cell.length_c   1.000
_cell.angle_alpha   90.00
_cell.angle_beta   90.00
_cell.angle_gamma   90.00
#
_symmetry.space_group_name_H-M   'P 1'
#
loop_
_entity.id
_entity.type
_entity.pdbx_description
1 polymer ?
#
loop_
_entity_poly.entity_id
_entity_poly.type
_entity_poly.pdbx_seq_one_letter_code
_entity_poly.pdbx_strand_id
1 'polypeptide(L)'
;MSALHDYVNLSSVSCVAARDSVLRLQAAGAAYFNFYEEFVGDSSLLGAHKNAVWVQGFAEDCFAVLQQMPQYYTLLERAFANLGQVIDPRPSATAFANMQRLCKRALQKKLVNALSIEFEGNQLPIYGFRFKERRKAGIDHQTVLSSAFMIVFLIVLIVLSIFISHPTPFQEWVYRILASLVAGCAGVVLIGYFEFRAGKILRFSGGFVLFLVVMCWNPKPVFYNEQVVSSDAVVKQVSR
;
A
#
# COMPACT_ATOMS: atom_id res chain seq x y z
N MET A 1 5.30 -23.40 16.30
CA MET A 1 5.34 -24.13 17.59
C MET A 1 6.49 -25.12 17.74
N SER A 2 7.18 -25.58 16.69
CA SER A 2 8.29 -26.53 16.87
C SER A 2 9.53 -25.93 17.57
N ALA A 3 9.98 -24.72 17.23
CA ALA A 3 11.28 -24.21 17.71
C ALA A 3 11.40 -24.07 19.25
N LEU A 4 10.36 -23.57 19.94
CA LEU A 4 10.36 -23.46 21.41
C LEU A 4 10.29 -24.84 22.06
N HIS A 5 9.45 -25.73 21.53
CA HIS A 5 9.33 -27.11 21.99
C HIS A 5 10.65 -27.88 21.80
N ASP A 6 11.31 -27.67 20.66
CA ASP A 6 12.61 -28.25 20.34
C ASP A 6 13.68 -27.74 21.32
N TYR A 7 13.69 -26.44 21.65
CA TYR A 7 14.60 -25.88 22.66
C TYR A 7 14.39 -26.49 24.05
N VAL A 8 13.13 -26.56 24.51
CA VAL A 8 12.80 -27.11 25.83
C VAL A 8 13.21 -28.58 25.94
N ASN A 9 13.03 -29.38 24.88
CA ASN A 9 13.25 -30.82 24.93
C ASN A 9 14.65 -31.28 24.52
N LEU A 10 15.35 -30.55 23.64
CA LEU A 10 16.67 -30.98 23.12
C LEU A 10 17.83 -30.35 23.89
N SER A 11 17.59 -29.29 24.66
CA SER A 11 18.62 -28.63 25.48
C SER A 11 19.23 -29.54 26.55
N SER A 12 18.54 -30.61 26.95
CA SER A 12 19.00 -31.59 27.95
C SER A 12 19.80 -32.77 27.36
N VAL A 13 19.84 -32.92 26.03
CA VAL A 13 20.30 -34.15 25.38
C VAL A 13 21.70 -34.02 24.77
N SER A 14 22.04 -32.87 24.18
CA SER A 14 23.36 -32.65 23.55
C SER A 14 23.66 -31.16 23.40
N CYS A 15 24.92 -30.75 23.60
CA CYS A 15 25.37 -29.37 23.42
C CYS A 15 25.17 -28.86 21.97
N VAL A 16 25.37 -29.71 20.97
CA VAL A 16 25.16 -29.36 19.55
C VAL A 16 23.67 -29.19 19.25
N ALA A 17 22.83 -30.12 19.71
CA ALA A 17 21.38 -30.05 19.54
C ALA A 17 20.78 -28.85 20.28
N ALA A 18 21.29 -28.55 21.47
CA ALA A 18 20.94 -27.37 22.24
C ALA A 18 21.26 -26.09 21.46
N ARG A 19 22.47 -25.96 20.92
CA ARG A 19 22.86 -24.82 20.08
C ARG A 19 21.95 -24.65 18.87
N ASP A 20 21.72 -25.72 18.11
CA ASP A 20 20.85 -25.67 16.93
C ASP A 20 19.41 -25.26 17.28
N SER A 21 18.90 -25.74 18.43
CA SER A 21 17.56 -25.35 18.90
C SER A 21 17.46 -23.87 19.26
N VAL A 22 18.50 -23.29 19.88
CA VAL A 22 18.55 -21.84 20.20
C VAL A 22 18.62 -21.01 18.92
N LEU A 23 19.42 -21.42 17.93
CA LEU A 23 19.49 -20.73 16.64
C LEU A 23 18.16 -20.78 15.89
N ARG A 24 17.45 -21.92 15.93
CA ARG A 24 16.10 -22.03 15.36
C ARG A 24 15.09 -21.16 16.10
N LEU A 25 15.18 -21.08 17.43
CA LEU A 25 14.34 -20.19 18.24
C LEU A 25 14.57 -18.72 17.86
N GLN A 26 15.85 -18.32 17.76
CA GLN A 26 16.23 -16.97 17.33
C GLN A 26 15.68 -16.64 15.94
N ALA A 27 15.85 -17.56 14.98
CA ALA A 27 15.35 -17.38 13.61
C ALA A 27 13.82 -17.28 13.56
N ALA A 28 13.12 -18.13 14.32
CA ALA A 28 11.66 -18.13 14.37
C ALA A 28 11.11 -16.83 14.97
N GLY A 29 11.68 -16.33 16.07
CA GLY A 29 11.22 -15.06 16.63
C GLY A 29 11.61 -13.87 15.77
N ALA A 30 12.79 -13.87 15.14
CA ALA A 30 13.17 -12.84 14.17
C ALA A 30 12.17 -12.78 12.99
N ALA A 31 11.79 -13.93 12.43
CA ALA A 31 10.78 -14.01 11.38
C ALA A 31 9.41 -13.48 11.85
N TYR A 32 8.99 -13.86 13.06
CA TYR A 32 7.73 -13.41 13.65
C TYR A 32 7.70 -11.88 13.82
N PHE A 33 8.71 -11.28 14.45
CA PHE A 33 8.72 -9.84 14.69
C PHE A 33 8.94 -9.03 13.41
N ASN A 34 9.79 -9.50 12.49
CA ASN A 34 10.02 -8.82 11.22
C ASN A 34 8.76 -8.81 10.34
N PHE A 35 7.93 -9.86 10.39
CA PHE A 35 6.65 -9.87 9.69
C PHE A 35 5.79 -8.64 10.05
N TYR A 36 5.61 -8.35 11.34
CA TYR A 36 4.82 -7.18 11.76
C TYR A 36 5.53 -5.87 11.38
N GLU A 37 6.84 -5.77 11.59
CA GLU A 37 7.61 -4.56 11.25
C GLU A 37 7.56 -4.20 9.75
N GLU A 38 7.71 -5.21 8.89
CA GLU A 38 7.61 -5.07 7.43
C GLU A 38 6.18 -4.76 7.02
N PHE A 39 5.19 -5.44 7.60
CA PHE A 39 3.79 -5.22 7.27
C PHE A 39 3.30 -3.81 7.66
N VAL A 40 3.77 -3.22 8.77
CA VAL A 40 3.51 -1.79 9.06
C VAL A 40 4.06 -0.91 7.93
N GLY A 41 5.25 -1.21 7.42
CA GLY A 41 5.87 -0.49 6.30
C GLY A 41 5.07 -0.63 5.01
N ASP A 42 4.77 -1.86 4.60
CA ASP A 42 4.11 -2.17 3.33
C ASP A 42 2.65 -1.72 3.29
N SER A 43 1.93 -1.81 4.41
CA SER A 43 0.54 -1.35 4.53
C SER A 43 0.39 0.16 4.30
N SER A 44 1.44 0.94 4.55
CA SER A 44 1.45 2.37 4.23
C SER A 44 1.38 2.63 2.72
N LEU A 45 2.04 1.79 1.92
CA LEU A 45 2.03 1.86 0.45
C LEU A 45 0.65 1.53 -0.12
N LEU A 46 -0.10 0.65 0.55
CA LEU A 46 -1.46 0.27 0.15
C LEU A 46 -2.53 1.27 0.61
N GLY A 47 -2.14 2.38 1.24
CA GLY A 47 -3.07 3.40 1.72
C GLY A 47 -3.87 2.98 2.96
N ALA A 48 -3.56 1.83 3.58
CA ALA A 48 -4.27 1.32 4.76
C ALA A 48 -4.18 2.31 5.95
N HIS A 49 -3.12 3.11 6.00
CA HIS A 49 -2.92 4.14 7.02
C HIS A 49 -3.92 5.29 6.95
N LYS A 50 -4.73 5.39 5.89
CA LYS A 50 -5.84 6.35 5.75
C LYS A 50 -7.12 5.89 6.45
N ASN A 51 -7.24 4.59 6.76
CA ASN A 51 -8.39 4.05 7.48
C ASN A 51 -8.11 4.02 8.98
N ALA A 52 -8.78 4.87 9.74
CA ALA A 52 -8.57 5.01 11.19
C ALA A 52 -8.83 3.71 11.98
N VAL A 53 -9.85 2.93 11.59
CA VAL A 53 -10.20 1.66 12.26
C VAL A 53 -9.11 0.62 12.01
N TRP A 54 -8.63 0.52 10.77
CA TRP A 54 -7.53 -0.38 10.42
C TRP A 54 -6.24 0.01 11.17
N VAL A 55 -5.92 1.31 11.19
CA VAL A 55 -4.72 1.82 11.89
C VAL A 55 -4.77 1.52 13.37
N GLN A 56 -5.93 1.70 14.00
CA GLN A 56 -6.09 1.40 15.42
C GLN A 56 -5.99 -0.10 15.69
N GLY A 57 -6.74 -0.93 14.97
CA GLY A 57 -6.73 -2.38 15.18
C GLY A 57 -5.34 -2.98 14.98
N PHE A 58 -4.64 -2.59 13.91
CA PHE A 58 -3.29 -3.10 13.69
C PHE A 58 -2.25 -2.53 14.68
N ALA A 59 -2.47 -1.32 15.20
CA ALA A 59 -1.64 -0.81 16.29
C ALA A 59 -1.82 -1.61 17.58
N GLU A 60 -3.05 -2.05 17.89
CA GLU A 60 -3.33 -2.93 19.04
C GLU A 60 -2.60 -4.27 18.89
N ASP A 61 -2.59 -4.85 17.69
CA ASP A 61 -1.79 -6.06 17.38
C ASP A 61 -0.29 -5.82 17.57
N CYS A 62 0.26 -4.75 16.97
CA CYS A 62 1.67 -4.38 17.16
C CYS A 62 2.01 -4.16 18.63
N PHE A 63 1.11 -3.56 19.40
CA PHE A 63 1.29 -3.36 20.83
C PHE A 63 1.39 -4.68 21.59
N ALA A 64 0.48 -5.62 21.32
CA ALA A 64 0.51 -6.95 21.91
C ALA A 64 1.79 -7.72 21.56
N VAL A 65 2.27 -7.60 20.31
CA VAL A 65 3.54 -8.20 19.87
C VAL A 65 4.74 -7.58 20.60
N LEU A 66 4.81 -6.25 20.65
CA LEU A 66 5.89 -5.54 21.34
C LEU A 66 5.93 -5.90 22.83
N GLN A 67 4.79 -6.07 23.50
CA GLN A 67 4.73 -6.49 24.91
C GLN A 67 5.40 -7.84 25.19
N GLN A 68 5.47 -8.73 24.20
CA GLN A 68 6.11 -10.05 24.37
C GLN A 68 7.63 -10.01 24.16
N MET A 69 8.15 -8.97 23.51
CA MET A 69 9.58 -8.88 23.15
C MET A 69 10.54 -8.93 24.35
N PRO A 70 10.30 -8.21 25.47
CA PRO A 70 11.20 -8.27 26.63
C PRO A 70 11.44 -9.70 27.14
N GLN A 71 10.38 -10.47 27.27
CA GLN A 71 10.45 -11.86 27.74
C GLN A 71 11.17 -12.75 26.73
N TYR A 72 10.90 -12.56 25.43
CA TYR A 72 11.57 -13.29 24.36
C TYR A 72 13.09 -13.04 24.33
N TYR A 73 13.54 -11.79 24.40
CA TYR A 73 14.97 -11.48 24.38
C TYR A 73 15.67 -11.91 25.67
N THR A 74 14.98 -11.84 26.81
CA THR A 74 15.49 -12.43 28.08
C THR A 74 15.66 -13.95 27.95
N LEU A 75 14.72 -14.64 27.31
CA LEU A 75 14.82 -16.07 27.04
C LEU A 75 16.03 -16.38 26.16
N LEU A 76 16.22 -15.64 25.06
CA LEU A 76 17.38 -15.84 24.17
C LEU A 76 18.71 -15.57 24.88
N GLU A 77 18.80 -14.51 25.68
CA GLU A 77 20.01 -14.16 26.43
C GLU A 77 20.40 -15.30 27.38
N ARG A 78 19.43 -15.83 28.13
CA ARG A 78 19.64 -17.00 28.99
C ARG A 78 19.99 -18.25 28.20
N ALA A 79 19.36 -18.46 27.05
CA ALA A 79 19.60 -19.63 26.22
C ALA A 79 21.03 -19.66 25.67
N PHE A 80 21.57 -18.52 25.21
CA PHE A 80 22.96 -18.41 24.78
C PHE A 80 23.94 -18.50 25.96
N ALA A 81 23.63 -17.88 27.09
CA ALA A 81 24.44 -17.97 28.30
C ALA A 81 24.58 -19.43 28.79
N ASN A 82 23.51 -20.22 28.74
CA ASN A 82 23.53 -21.65 29.09
C ASN A 82 24.41 -22.49 28.15
N LEU A 83 24.68 -22.02 26.94
CA LEU A 83 25.60 -22.64 26.00
C LEU A 83 27.06 -22.19 26.20
N GLY A 84 27.34 -21.36 27.20
CA GLY A 84 28.65 -20.73 27.40
C GLY A 84 28.99 -19.69 26.32
N GLN A 85 28.01 -19.23 25.55
CA GLN A 85 28.21 -18.22 24.51
C GLN A 85 27.87 -16.83 25.04
N VAL A 86 28.82 -15.92 24.90
CA VAL A 86 28.62 -14.49 25.20
C VAL A 86 28.22 -13.79 23.91
N ILE A 87 26.95 -13.93 23.53
CA ILE A 87 26.35 -13.24 22.38
C ILE A 87 25.26 -12.34 22.93
N ASP A 88 25.24 -11.08 22.51
CA ASP A 88 24.10 -10.19 22.74
C ASP A 88 23.04 -10.47 21.65
N PRO A 89 21.90 -11.09 21.99
CA PRO A 89 20.87 -11.41 21.01
C PRO A 89 19.98 -10.21 20.67
N ARG A 90 20.18 -9.05 21.31
CA ARG A 90 19.28 -7.90 21.19
C ARG A 90 19.33 -7.29 19.79
N PRO A 91 18.21 -6.70 19.36
CA PRO A 91 18.11 -6.14 18.03
C PRO A 91 18.83 -4.79 17.94
N SER A 92 19.05 -4.29 16.72
CA SER A 92 19.69 -3.00 16.49
C SER A 92 18.85 -1.83 17.04
N ALA A 93 19.50 -0.69 17.26
CA ALA A 93 18.88 0.50 17.87
C ALA A 93 17.63 1.02 17.14
N THR A 94 17.49 0.75 15.84
CA THR A 94 16.36 1.18 15.01
C THR A 94 15.39 0.06 14.66
N ALA A 95 15.64 -1.16 15.14
CA ALA A 95 14.74 -2.29 14.88
C ALA A 95 13.36 -2.03 15.48
N PHE A 96 12.34 -2.51 14.77
CA PHE A 96 10.94 -2.46 15.21
C PHE A 96 10.38 -1.03 15.36
N ALA A 97 11.04 -0.03 14.77
CA ALA A 97 10.66 1.37 14.87
C ALA A 97 9.31 1.67 14.19
N ASN A 98 8.91 0.92 13.15
CA ASN A 98 7.60 1.11 12.51
C ASN A 98 6.48 0.70 13.46
N MET A 99 6.56 -0.49 14.07
CA MET A 99 5.57 -0.92 15.08
C MET A 99 5.46 0.10 16.21
N GLN A 100 6.58 0.55 16.76
CA GLN A 100 6.60 1.55 17.84
C GLN A 100 5.93 2.89 17.44
N ARG A 101 6.22 3.37 16.22
CA ARG A 101 5.61 4.60 15.69
C ARG A 101 4.11 4.44 15.47
N LEU A 102 3.68 3.28 14.95
CA LEU A 102 2.27 2.98 14.74
C LEU A 102 1.50 2.99 16.07
N CYS A 103 2.02 2.29 17.09
CA CYS A 103 1.45 2.31 18.44
C CYS A 103 1.36 3.75 18.99
N LYS A 104 2.45 4.52 18.87
CA LYS A 104 2.48 5.93 19.33
C LYS A 104 1.46 6.81 18.63
N ARG A 105 1.21 6.57 17.34
CA ARG A 105 0.28 7.37 16.52
C ARG A 105 -1.18 7.04 16.83
N ALA A 106 -1.48 5.78 17.10
CA ALA A 106 -2.86 5.28 17.13
C ALA A 106 -3.39 4.99 18.54
N LEU A 107 -2.53 4.74 19.53
CA LEU A 107 -2.94 4.30 20.87
C LEU A 107 -2.81 5.39 21.92
N GLN A 108 -3.39 5.13 23.09
CA GLN A 108 -3.35 6.03 24.23
C GLN A 108 -1.92 6.25 24.73
N LYS A 109 -1.55 7.53 24.94
CA LYS A 109 -0.20 7.93 25.37
C LYS A 109 0.27 7.24 26.65
N LYS A 110 -0.62 7.03 27.63
CA LYS A 110 -0.29 6.34 28.88
C LYS A 110 0.16 4.90 28.63
N LEU A 111 -0.55 4.19 27.75
CA LEU A 111 -0.28 2.80 27.40
C LEU A 111 1.07 2.68 26.66
N VAL A 112 1.30 3.53 25.66
CA VAL A 112 2.55 3.55 24.88
C VAL A 112 3.75 3.94 25.74
N ASN A 113 3.58 4.89 26.66
CA ASN A 113 4.65 5.30 27.57
C ASN A 113 5.04 4.16 28.52
N ALA A 114 4.08 3.40 29.05
CA ALA A 114 4.37 2.25 29.90
C ALA A 114 5.22 1.21 29.14
N LEU A 115 4.83 0.89 27.91
CA LEU A 115 5.60 -0.02 27.05
C LEU A 115 6.99 0.52 26.71
N SER A 116 7.13 1.83 26.45
CA SER A 116 8.44 2.45 26.18
C SER A 116 9.38 2.36 27.39
N ILE A 117 8.85 2.50 28.62
CA ILE A 117 9.62 2.36 29.85
C ILE A 117 10.06 0.90 30.03
N GLU A 118 9.17 -0.05 29.75
CA GLU A 118 9.48 -1.48 29.80
C GLU A 118 10.59 -1.85 28.80
N PHE A 119 10.54 -1.33 27.57
CA PHE A 119 11.59 -1.53 26.58
C PHE A 119 12.93 -0.95 27.05
N GLU A 120 12.93 0.28 27.53
CA GLU A 120 14.15 0.94 28.03
C GLU A 120 14.75 0.18 29.24
N GLY A 121 13.90 -0.30 30.16
CA GLY A 121 14.32 -1.11 31.29
C GLY A 121 14.91 -2.48 30.90
N ASN A 122 14.50 -3.04 29.77
CA ASN A 122 15.04 -4.28 29.20
C ASN A 122 16.12 -4.05 28.14
N GLN A 123 16.65 -2.82 28.02
CA GLN A 123 17.70 -2.47 27.04
C GLN A 123 17.30 -2.78 25.58
N LEU A 124 16.01 -2.68 25.27
CA LEU A 124 15.45 -2.85 23.93
C LEU A 124 15.38 -1.50 23.18
N PRO A 125 15.34 -1.51 21.84
CA PRO A 125 15.31 -0.28 21.05
C PRO A 125 14.03 0.50 21.30
N ILE A 126 14.16 1.81 21.53
CA ILE A 126 13.06 2.75 21.77
C ILE A 126 12.98 3.87 20.72
N TYR A 127 13.72 3.71 19.62
CA TYR A 127 13.86 4.74 18.59
C TYR A 127 12.52 5.21 18.06
N GLY A 128 11.61 4.30 17.72
CA GLY A 128 10.29 4.64 17.18
C GLY A 128 9.38 5.32 18.19
N PHE A 129 9.45 4.95 19.48
CA PHE A 129 8.72 5.65 20.55
C PHE A 129 9.19 7.10 20.72
N ARG A 130 10.49 7.36 20.57
CA ARG A 130 11.07 8.71 20.71
C ARG A 130 10.99 9.53 19.42
N PHE A 131 10.79 8.89 18.27
CA PHE A 131 10.72 9.56 16.99
C PHE A 131 9.59 10.61 16.96
N LYS A 132 9.94 11.84 16.64
CA LYS A 132 8.97 12.90 16.30
C LYS A 132 8.89 12.95 14.79
N GLU A 133 7.76 12.51 14.23
CA GLU A 133 7.51 12.66 12.79
C GLU A 133 7.58 14.15 12.42
N ARG A 134 8.41 14.47 11.42
CA ARG A 134 8.27 15.74 10.72
C ARG A 134 6.97 15.63 9.92
N ARG A 135 5.85 16.11 10.48
CA ARG A 135 4.63 16.26 9.68
C ARG A 135 5.00 17.08 8.45
N LYS A 136 4.92 16.48 7.26
CA LYS A 136 4.76 17.27 6.04
C LYS A 136 3.37 17.86 6.11
N ALA A 137 3.24 19.00 6.80
CA ALA A 137 2.10 19.89 6.65
C ALA A 137 2.26 20.54 5.27
N GLY A 138 1.88 19.78 4.25
CA GLY A 138 1.95 20.18 2.87
C GLY A 138 0.73 19.63 2.18
N ILE A 139 0.03 20.48 1.47
CA ILE A 139 -0.94 20.08 0.46
C ILE A 139 -0.26 19.02 -0.41
N ASP A 140 -0.91 17.88 -0.60
CA ASP A 140 -0.40 16.86 -1.52
C ASP A 140 -0.40 17.47 -2.93
N HIS A 141 0.76 17.96 -3.35
CA HIS A 141 0.95 18.62 -4.64
C HIS A 141 0.46 17.74 -5.79
N GLN A 142 0.51 16.42 -5.63
CA GLN A 142 0.05 15.49 -6.63
C GLN A 142 -1.48 15.45 -6.73
N THR A 143 -2.17 15.47 -5.58
CA THR A 143 -3.63 15.58 -5.52
C THR A 143 -4.10 16.92 -6.07
N VAL A 144 -3.43 18.03 -5.74
CA VAL A 144 -3.77 19.36 -6.28
C VAL A 144 -3.52 19.45 -7.77
N LEU A 145 -2.37 18.98 -8.24
CA LEU A 145 -2.06 19.00 -9.67
C LEU A 145 -3.04 18.13 -10.47
N SER A 146 -3.38 16.94 -9.95
CA SER A 146 -4.38 16.06 -10.58
C SER A 146 -5.77 16.70 -10.61
N SER A 147 -6.16 17.39 -9.53
CA SER A 147 -7.42 18.13 -9.46
C SER A 147 -7.47 19.29 -10.45
N ALA A 148 -6.37 20.03 -10.59
CA ALA A 148 -6.25 21.13 -11.56
C ALA A 148 -6.37 20.62 -13.00
N PHE A 149 -5.64 19.56 -13.36
CA PHE A 149 -5.73 18.96 -14.70
C PHE A 149 -7.12 18.42 -15.00
N MET A 150 -7.78 17.77 -14.03
CA MET A 150 -9.16 17.28 -14.18
C MET A 150 -10.12 18.42 -14.55
N ILE A 151 -10.05 19.54 -13.82
CA ILE A 151 -10.92 20.70 -14.06
C ILE A 151 -10.64 21.30 -15.44
N VAL A 152 -9.36 21.49 -15.80
CA VAL A 152 -8.99 22.05 -17.11
C VAL A 152 -9.49 21.17 -18.26
N PHE A 153 -9.24 19.85 -18.22
CA PHE A 153 -9.69 18.96 -19.28
C PHE A 153 -11.21 18.84 -19.36
N LEU A 154 -11.90 18.88 -18.22
CA LEU A 154 -13.37 18.90 -18.20
C LEU A 154 -13.92 20.18 -18.86
N ILE A 155 -13.34 21.34 -18.57
CA ILE A 155 -13.71 22.61 -19.23
C ILE A 155 -13.46 22.53 -20.73
N VAL A 156 -12.29 22.02 -21.15
CA VAL A 156 -11.97 21.85 -22.58
C VAL A 156 -12.99 20.93 -23.27
N LEU A 157 -13.38 19.83 -22.64
CA LEU A 157 -14.41 18.93 -23.19
C LEU A 157 -15.77 19.62 -23.33
N ILE A 158 -16.20 20.38 -22.33
CA ILE A 158 -17.47 21.12 -22.37
C ILE A 158 -17.45 22.16 -23.49
N VAL A 159 -16.38 22.95 -23.59
CA VAL A 159 -16.23 23.98 -24.64
C VAL A 159 -16.28 23.33 -26.01
N LEU A 160 -15.47 22.30 -26.24
CA LEU A 160 -15.42 21.61 -27.53
C LEU A 160 -16.78 20.96 -27.89
N SER A 161 -17.52 20.45 -26.91
CA SER A 161 -18.85 19.87 -27.11
C SER A 161 -19.90 20.90 -27.54
N ILE A 162 -19.81 22.14 -27.03
CA ILE A 162 -20.71 23.23 -27.42
C ILE A 162 -20.44 23.69 -28.85
N PHE A 163 -19.17 23.77 -29.27
CA PHE A 163 -18.81 24.30 -30.59
C PHE A 163 -18.82 23.26 -31.71
N ILE A 164 -18.71 21.96 -31.40
CA ILE A 164 -18.63 20.88 -32.39
C ILE A 164 -19.76 19.89 -32.15
N SER A 165 -20.91 20.11 -32.81
CA SER A 165 -22.07 19.23 -32.69
C SER A 165 -21.92 17.92 -33.47
N HIS A 166 -21.12 17.91 -34.54
CA HIS A 166 -20.86 16.74 -35.39
C HIS A 166 -19.36 16.50 -35.53
N PRO A 167 -18.76 15.72 -34.61
CA PRO A 167 -17.34 15.48 -34.65
C PRO A 167 -16.92 14.57 -35.80
N THR A 168 -15.77 14.86 -36.38
CA THR A 168 -15.13 13.93 -37.33
C THR A 168 -14.62 12.68 -36.61
N PRO A 169 -14.37 11.56 -37.31
CA PRO A 169 -13.84 10.34 -36.68
C PRO A 169 -12.54 10.58 -35.89
N PHE A 170 -11.70 11.50 -36.36
CA PHE A 170 -10.49 11.90 -35.63
C PHE A 170 -10.82 12.69 -34.35
N GLN A 171 -11.76 13.63 -34.42
CA GLN A 171 -12.18 14.41 -33.24
C GLN A 171 -12.84 13.52 -32.19
N GLU A 172 -13.65 12.52 -32.58
CA GLU A 172 -14.16 11.53 -31.65
C GLU A 172 -13.05 10.77 -30.93
N TRP A 173 -11.99 10.39 -31.64
CA TRP A 173 -10.84 9.73 -31.02
C TRP A 173 -10.14 10.64 -30.00
N VAL A 174 -9.99 11.93 -30.32
CA VAL A 174 -9.45 12.93 -29.38
C VAL A 174 -10.37 13.11 -28.16
N TYR A 175 -11.70 13.16 -28.34
CA TYR A 175 -12.65 13.24 -27.22
C TYR A 175 -12.57 12.04 -26.30
N ARG A 176 -12.37 10.83 -26.84
CA ARG A 176 -12.17 9.63 -26.03
C ARG A 176 -10.93 9.73 -25.17
N ILE A 177 -9.81 10.21 -25.71
CA ILE A 177 -8.56 10.40 -24.96
C ILE A 177 -8.79 11.40 -23.83
N LEU A 178 -9.41 12.55 -24.13
CA LEU A 178 -9.70 13.60 -23.15
C LEU A 178 -10.66 13.11 -22.05
N ALA A 179 -11.74 12.41 -22.41
CA ALA A 179 -12.69 11.83 -21.46
C ALA A 179 -12.01 10.78 -20.57
N SER A 180 -11.13 9.96 -21.14
CA SER A 180 -10.36 8.95 -20.40
C SER A 180 -9.35 9.60 -19.45
N LEU A 181 -8.70 10.69 -19.86
CA LEU A 181 -7.81 11.48 -19.00
C LEU A 181 -8.57 12.06 -17.80
N VAL A 182 -9.75 12.66 -18.03
CA VAL A 182 -10.62 13.16 -16.96
C VAL A 182 -11.01 12.05 -16.00
N ALA A 183 -11.44 10.89 -16.51
CA ALA A 183 -11.78 9.73 -15.68
C ALA A 183 -10.58 9.20 -14.87
N GLY A 184 -9.38 9.19 -15.47
CA GLY A 184 -8.16 8.79 -14.76
C GLY A 184 -7.78 9.76 -13.65
N CYS A 185 -7.84 11.08 -13.90
CA CYS A 185 -7.62 12.10 -12.88
C CYS A 185 -8.67 12.01 -11.77
N ALA A 186 -9.95 11.84 -12.11
CA ALA A 186 -11.02 11.63 -11.14
C ALA A 186 -10.79 10.38 -10.29
N GLY A 187 -10.26 9.31 -10.89
CA GLY A 187 -9.85 8.10 -10.19
C GLY A 187 -8.80 8.35 -9.11
N VAL A 188 -7.76 9.12 -9.42
CA VAL A 188 -6.73 9.51 -8.43
C VAL A 188 -7.33 10.36 -7.31
N VAL A 189 -8.23 11.29 -7.63
CA VAL A 189 -8.83 12.21 -6.63
C VAL A 189 -9.83 11.49 -5.72
N LEU A 190 -10.72 10.66 -6.28
CA LEU A 190 -11.82 10.04 -5.54
C LEU A 190 -11.40 8.75 -4.82
N ILE A 191 -10.64 7.89 -5.49
CA ILE A 191 -10.26 6.57 -4.97
C ILE A 191 -8.87 6.63 -4.30
N GLY A 192 -8.05 7.63 -4.66
CA GLY A 192 -6.66 7.70 -4.24
C GLY A 192 -5.76 6.75 -5.02
N TYR A 193 -4.55 6.54 -4.51
CA TYR A 193 -3.64 5.50 -5.01
C TYR A 193 -4.11 4.14 -4.52
N PHE A 194 -4.99 3.52 -5.29
CA PHE A 194 -5.23 2.10 -5.17
C PHE A 194 -4.25 1.38 -6.10
N GLU A 195 -3.32 0.61 -5.55
CA GLU A 195 -2.41 -0.21 -6.36
C GLU A 195 -3.10 -1.53 -6.71
N PHE A 196 -3.52 -1.66 -7.97
CA PHE A 196 -3.97 -2.94 -8.47
C PHE A 196 -2.75 -3.76 -8.90
N ARG A 197 -2.54 -4.91 -8.25
CA ARG A 197 -1.50 -5.87 -8.65
C ARG A 197 -2.06 -6.87 -9.66
N ALA A 198 -1.55 -6.83 -10.88
CA ALA A 198 -1.71 -7.90 -11.86
C ALA A 198 -0.43 -8.77 -11.85
N GLY A 199 -0.45 -9.83 -11.04
CA GLY A 199 0.71 -10.71 -10.83
C GLY A 199 1.81 -10.10 -9.95
N LYS A 200 3.05 -10.61 -10.06
CA LYS A 200 4.21 -10.12 -9.27
C LYS A 200 4.89 -8.87 -9.85
N ILE A 201 4.61 -8.51 -11.10
CA ILE A 201 5.43 -7.56 -11.88
C ILE A 201 4.69 -6.26 -12.20
N LEU A 202 3.38 -6.29 -12.49
CA LEU A 202 2.65 -5.08 -12.86
C LEU A 202 1.88 -4.49 -11.69
N ARG A 203 2.22 -3.23 -11.38
CA ARG A 203 1.52 -2.37 -10.43
C ARG A 203 0.88 -1.24 -11.22
N PHE A 204 -0.44 -1.15 -11.17
CA PHE A 204 -1.18 -0.05 -11.78
C PHE A 204 -1.79 0.83 -10.70
N SER A 205 -1.74 2.15 -10.90
CA SER A 205 -2.49 3.08 -10.07
C SER A 205 -3.97 3.04 -10.46
N GLY A 206 -4.87 3.21 -9.49
CA GLY A 206 -6.32 3.17 -9.71
C GLY A 206 -6.81 4.16 -10.77
N GLY A 207 -6.17 5.33 -10.88
CA GLY A 207 -6.43 6.28 -11.96
C GLY A 207 -6.09 5.74 -13.35
N PHE A 208 -5.00 4.98 -13.50
CA PHE A 208 -4.64 4.36 -14.77
C PHE A 208 -5.65 3.28 -15.20
N VAL A 209 -6.20 2.54 -14.23
CA VAL A 209 -7.26 1.56 -14.50
C VAL A 209 -8.51 2.26 -15.04
N LEU A 210 -8.95 3.35 -14.41
CA LEU A 210 -10.11 4.11 -14.88
C LEU A 210 -9.89 4.74 -16.26
N PHE A 211 -8.68 5.23 -16.54
CA PHE A 211 -8.31 5.69 -17.88
C PHE A 211 -8.49 4.57 -18.92
N LEU A 212 -7.94 3.38 -18.66
CA LEU A 212 -8.04 2.25 -19.60
C LEU A 212 -9.48 1.77 -19.79
N VAL A 213 -10.26 1.69 -18.72
CA VAL A 213 -11.68 1.28 -18.78
C VAL A 213 -12.46 2.24 -19.69
N VAL A 214 -12.31 3.55 -19.49
CA VAL A 214 -13.03 4.54 -20.31
C VAL A 214 -12.51 4.55 -21.75
N MET A 215 -11.20 4.37 -21.96
CA MET A 215 -10.62 4.35 -23.30
C MET A 215 -11.08 3.13 -24.12
N CYS A 216 -11.21 1.98 -23.47
CA CYS A 216 -11.62 0.73 -24.13
C CYS A 216 -13.15 0.58 -24.27
N TRP A 217 -13.95 1.17 -23.39
CA TRP A 217 -15.42 0.98 -23.36
C TRP A 217 -16.19 2.07 -24.13
N ASN A 218 -15.52 3.09 -24.69
CA ASN A 218 -16.22 4.12 -25.43
C ASN A 218 -16.74 3.58 -26.80
N PRO A 219 -18.06 3.62 -27.11
CA PRO A 219 -18.64 3.01 -28.31
C PRO A 219 -17.98 3.51 -29.59
N LYS A 220 -17.74 2.65 -30.60
CA LYS A 220 -17.06 3.01 -31.87
C LYS A 220 -17.80 4.14 -32.61
N PRO A 221 -17.09 4.96 -33.42
CA PRO A 221 -17.73 6.02 -34.20
C PRO A 221 -18.89 5.46 -35.00
N VAL A 222 -20.06 6.09 -34.89
CA VAL A 222 -21.20 5.76 -35.74
C VAL A 222 -20.91 6.40 -37.10
N PHE A 223 -20.39 5.60 -38.04
CA PHE A 223 -20.24 6.05 -39.43
C PHE A 223 -21.63 6.21 -40.03
N TYR A 224 -22.11 7.45 -40.19
CA TYR A 224 -23.26 7.73 -41.04
C TYR A 224 -22.85 7.49 -42.50
N ASN A 225 -23.29 6.38 -43.09
CA ASN A 225 -23.11 6.13 -44.50
C ASN A 225 -23.93 7.15 -45.31
N GLU A 226 -23.26 8.03 -46.06
CA GLU A 226 -23.84 8.77 -47.19
C GLU A 226 -24.26 7.78 -48.29
N GLN A 227 -25.47 7.26 -48.21
CA GLN A 227 -26.07 6.41 -49.26
C GLN A 227 -27.57 6.68 -49.39
N VAL A 228 -28.02 7.95 -49.48
CA VAL A 228 -29.38 8.25 -49.97
C VAL A 228 -29.43 9.59 -50.73
N VAL A 229 -28.64 9.76 -51.79
CA VAL A 229 -28.99 10.67 -52.90
C VAL A 229 -28.41 10.11 -54.21
N SER A 230 -28.94 8.98 -54.69
CA SER A 230 -28.78 8.55 -56.10
C SER A 230 -29.87 7.57 -56.52
N SER A 231 -31.13 7.88 -56.19
CA SER A 231 -32.30 7.15 -56.72
C SER A 231 -33.08 7.95 -57.77
N ASP A 232 -32.78 9.25 -57.94
CA ASP A 232 -33.49 10.10 -58.92
C ASP A 232 -32.83 10.14 -60.32
N ALA A 233 -31.69 9.48 -60.52
CA ALA A 233 -30.99 9.46 -61.81
C ALA A 233 -31.30 8.23 -62.69
N VAL A 234 -31.96 7.18 -62.16
CA VAL A 234 -32.14 5.90 -62.90
C VAL A 234 -33.54 5.75 -63.52
N VAL A 235 -34.54 6.53 -63.09
CA VAL A 235 -35.94 6.38 -63.59
C VAL A 235 -36.19 7.09 -64.93
N LYS A 236 -35.25 7.87 -65.47
CA LYS A 236 -35.40 8.57 -66.77
C LYS A 236 -34.73 7.90 -67.97
N GLN A 237 -34.17 6.68 -67.84
CA GLN A 237 -33.57 5.96 -68.97
C GLN A 237 -34.26 4.66 -69.40
N VAL A 238 -35.42 4.32 -68.82
CA VAL A 238 -36.17 3.08 -69.18
C VAL A 238 -37.53 3.38 -69.84
N SER A 239 -37.79 4.62 -70.27
CA SER A 239 -38.97 4.98 -71.08
C SER A 239 -38.60 5.60 -72.42
N ARG A 240 -37.85 4.85 -73.24
CA ARG A 240 -37.79 4.99 -74.69
C ARG A 240 -38.13 3.68 -75.35
#